data_AF-A0A0F9HAQ0-F1
#
_entry.id   AF-A0A0F9HAQ0-F1
#
_cell.length_a   1.000
_cell.length_b   1.000
_cell.length_c   1.000
_cell.angle_alpha   90.00
_cell.angle_beta   90.00
_cell.angle_gamma   90.00
#
_symmetry.space_group_name_H-M   'P 1'
#
loop_
_entity.id
_entity.type
_entity.pdbx_description
1 polymer ?
#
loop_
_entity_poly.entity_id
_entity_poly.type
_entity_poly.pdbx_seq_one_letter_code
_entity_poly.pdbx_strand_id
1 'polypeptide(L)'
;MKEEKEYKCGKCGEEYTFEQMTSLPHIQSVQEDTNPKEQHGFTSVCIKCGYVFHRDKFKVRESIEIDVEGNKGVIDVSTVFLELNHDGYWYETMLFEGEGSKIDLDLCYSERFETKKEAVKNHEKIVKMLKEKKFDIIIKPLQYEIELKEHKKEVKK
;
A
#
# COMPACT_ATOMS: atom_id res chain seq x y z
N MET A 1 -31.51 10.73 0.99
CA MET A 1 -30.29 9.99 1.36
C MET A 1 -29.16 10.53 0.50
N LYS A 2 -27.99 10.85 1.06
CA LYS A 2 -26.84 11.18 0.22
C LYS A 2 -26.29 9.86 -0.32
N GLU A 3 -26.14 9.75 -1.64
CA GLU A 3 -25.47 8.60 -2.24
C GLU A 3 -24.00 8.62 -1.80
N GLU A 4 -23.56 7.50 -1.21
CA GLU A 4 -22.19 7.36 -0.74
C GLU A 4 -21.26 7.06 -1.92
N LYS A 5 -20.11 7.72 -1.95
CA LYS A 5 -19.09 7.53 -2.97
C LYS A 5 -18.11 6.48 -2.46
N GLU A 6 -18.08 5.33 -3.12
CA GLU A 6 -17.28 4.17 -2.71
C GLU A 6 -15.99 4.04 -3.52
N TYR A 7 -15.94 4.69 -4.69
CA TYR A 7 -14.84 4.55 -5.64
C TYR A 7 -14.25 5.89 -6.00
N LYS A 8 -12.93 5.91 -6.21
CA LYS A 8 -12.23 7.12 -6.70
C LYS A 8 -11.22 6.78 -7.77
N CYS A 9 -11.20 7.61 -8.80
CA CYS A 9 -10.16 7.56 -9.82
C CYS A 9 -8.83 8.02 -9.23
N GLY A 10 -7.84 7.13 -9.21
CA GLY A 10 -6.48 7.43 -8.68
C GLY A 10 -5.70 8.47 -9.48
N LYS A 11 -6.17 8.86 -10.67
CA LYS A 11 -5.53 9.87 -11.53
C LYS A 11 -6.17 11.24 -11.45
N CYS A 12 -7.48 11.35 -11.69
CA CYS A 12 -8.18 12.65 -11.71
C CYS A 12 -8.97 12.96 -10.42
N GLY A 13 -9.09 12.00 -9.51
CA GLY A 13 -9.80 12.17 -8.23
C GLY A 13 -11.32 12.14 -8.34
N GLU A 14 -11.89 11.86 -9.52
CA GLU A 14 -13.34 11.71 -9.68
C GLU A 14 -13.87 10.57 -8.81
N GLU A 15 -14.98 10.82 -8.13
CA GLU A 15 -15.61 9.87 -7.20
C GLU A 15 -16.93 9.32 -7.77
N TYR A 16 -17.12 8.01 -7.64
CA TYR A 16 -18.24 7.27 -8.22
C TYR A 16 -19.04 6.53 -7.14
N THR A 17 -20.36 6.46 -7.31
CA THR A 17 -21.20 5.47 -6.60
C THR A 17 -20.98 4.09 -7.21
N PHE A 18 -21.49 3.05 -6.55
CA PHE A 18 -21.50 1.70 -7.12
C PHE A 18 -22.22 1.62 -8.47
N GLU A 19 -23.41 2.24 -8.63
CA GLU A 19 -24.13 2.20 -9.93
C GLU A 19 -23.37 2.95 -11.03
N GLN A 20 -22.74 4.08 -10.68
CA GLN A 20 -21.93 4.83 -11.64
C GLN A 20 -20.71 4.01 -12.07
N MET A 21 -20.04 3.35 -11.13
CA MET A 21 -18.86 2.52 -11.38
C MET A 21 -19.16 1.36 -12.32
N THR A 22 -20.27 0.63 -12.08
CA THR A 22 -20.71 -0.49 -12.94
C THR A 22 -21.15 -0.06 -14.34
N SER A 23 -21.52 1.21 -14.50
CA SER A 23 -21.93 1.79 -15.78
C SER A 23 -20.78 2.40 -16.59
N LEU A 24 -19.55 2.41 -16.05
CA LEU A 24 -18.39 2.96 -16.77
C LEU A 24 -18.02 2.10 -17.99
N PRO A 25 -17.31 2.67 -18.98
CA PRO A 25 -16.70 1.87 -20.05
C PRO A 25 -15.79 0.78 -19.47
N HIS A 26 -15.78 -0.40 -20.08
CA HIS A 26 -14.96 -1.52 -19.66
C HIS A 26 -13.95 -1.90 -20.74
N ILE A 27 -12.76 -2.32 -20.33
CA ILE A 27 -11.73 -2.89 -21.21
C ILE A 27 -11.27 -4.24 -20.67
N GLN A 28 -10.61 -5.03 -21.50
CA GLN A 28 -9.97 -6.28 -21.06
C GLN A 28 -8.96 -5.96 -19.95
N SER A 29 -9.00 -6.72 -18.86
CA SER A 29 -8.06 -6.55 -17.73
C SER A 29 -6.61 -6.78 -18.16
N VAL A 30 -6.41 -7.81 -19.00
CA VAL A 30 -5.13 -8.21 -19.62
C VAL A 30 -5.30 -8.12 -21.14
N GLN A 31 -4.40 -7.42 -21.84
CA GLN A 31 -4.57 -7.17 -23.29
C GLN A 31 -4.26 -8.42 -24.13
N GLU A 32 -3.47 -9.32 -23.58
CA GLU A 32 -3.03 -10.56 -24.22
C GLU A 32 -4.07 -11.69 -24.10
N ASP A 33 -5.13 -11.50 -23.31
CA ASP A 33 -6.18 -12.51 -23.12
C ASP A 33 -6.96 -12.74 -24.42
N THR A 34 -6.93 -13.97 -24.91
CA THR A 34 -7.70 -14.39 -26.09
C THR A 34 -9.16 -14.69 -25.73
N ASN A 35 -9.46 -15.01 -24.46
CA ASN A 35 -10.83 -15.18 -23.97
C ASN A 35 -11.05 -14.52 -22.59
N PRO A 36 -11.15 -13.19 -22.54
CA PRO A 36 -11.26 -12.43 -21.28
C PRO A 36 -12.45 -12.85 -20.41
N LYS A 37 -13.57 -13.29 -21.00
CA LYS A 37 -14.78 -13.68 -20.26
C LYS A 37 -14.58 -14.90 -19.36
N GLU A 38 -13.64 -15.77 -19.70
CA GLU A 38 -13.33 -17.01 -18.97
C GLU A 38 -12.03 -16.91 -18.16
N GLN A 39 -11.28 -15.81 -18.31
CA GLN A 39 -9.97 -15.61 -17.71
C GLN A 39 -9.99 -14.43 -16.73
N HIS A 40 -9.39 -13.30 -17.09
CA HIS A 40 -9.19 -12.17 -16.18
C HIS A 40 -10.30 -11.11 -16.23
N GLY A 41 -11.33 -11.33 -17.04
CA GLY A 41 -12.50 -10.47 -17.13
C GLY A 41 -12.21 -9.10 -17.74
N PHE A 42 -13.00 -8.14 -17.29
CA PHE A 42 -12.92 -6.75 -17.71
C PHE A 42 -12.77 -5.85 -16.49
N THR A 43 -12.19 -4.68 -16.70
CA THR A 43 -12.07 -3.65 -15.69
C THR A 43 -12.62 -2.33 -16.20
N SER A 44 -13.18 -1.54 -15.30
CA SER A 44 -13.79 -0.26 -15.62
C SER A 44 -12.73 0.80 -15.91
N VAL A 45 -13.12 1.81 -16.69
CA VAL A 45 -12.27 2.92 -17.11
C VAL A 45 -12.94 4.24 -16.76
N CYS A 46 -12.19 5.12 -16.10
CA CYS A 46 -12.63 6.47 -15.79
C CYS A 46 -12.91 7.25 -17.09
N ILE A 47 -14.18 7.65 -17.28
CA ILE A 47 -14.60 8.39 -18.46
C ILE A 47 -13.93 9.76 -18.62
N LYS A 48 -13.46 10.37 -17.52
CA LYS A 48 -12.84 11.70 -17.54
C LYS A 48 -11.38 11.70 -17.99
N CYS A 49 -10.61 10.66 -17.64
CA CYS A 49 -9.15 10.70 -17.83
C CYS A 49 -8.51 9.39 -18.32
N GLY A 50 -9.31 8.36 -18.60
CA GLY A 50 -8.86 7.07 -19.12
C GLY A 50 -8.16 6.17 -18.09
N TYR A 51 -8.19 6.53 -16.80
CA TYR A 51 -7.63 5.70 -15.74
C TYR A 51 -8.33 4.35 -15.67
N VAL A 52 -7.56 3.27 -15.67
CA VAL A 52 -8.07 1.90 -15.62
C VAL A 52 -7.97 1.38 -14.20
N PHE A 53 -9.14 1.14 -13.60
CA PHE A 53 -9.22 0.71 -12.20
C PHE A 53 -8.52 -0.64 -12.00
N HIS A 54 -7.98 -0.84 -10.80
CA HIS A 54 -7.15 -1.96 -10.35
C HIS A 54 -5.77 -2.07 -11.02
N ARG A 55 -5.65 -1.61 -12.27
CA ARG A 55 -4.43 -1.69 -13.06
C ARG A 55 -3.52 -0.48 -12.88
N ASP A 56 -4.08 0.72 -13.02
CA ASP A 56 -3.30 1.97 -13.03
C ASP A 56 -3.08 2.52 -11.60
N LYS A 57 -3.49 1.77 -10.58
CA LYS A 57 -3.44 2.21 -9.17
C LYS A 57 -2.04 2.60 -8.74
N PHE A 58 -1.98 3.74 -8.08
CA PHE A 58 -0.74 4.21 -7.49
C PHE A 58 -0.25 3.21 -6.44
N LYS A 59 1.02 2.83 -6.56
CA LYS A 59 1.74 2.00 -5.59
C LYS A 59 3.20 2.42 -5.56
N VAL A 60 3.81 2.39 -4.38
CA VAL A 60 5.25 2.52 -4.16
C VAL A 60 5.65 1.41 -3.21
N ARG A 61 6.72 0.70 -3.54
CA ARG A 61 7.25 -0.39 -2.71
C ARG A 61 8.76 -0.25 -2.60
N GLU A 62 9.29 -0.49 -1.41
CA GLU A 62 10.72 -0.52 -1.16
C GLU A 62 11.05 -1.67 -0.19
N SER A 63 12.07 -2.45 -0.53
CA SER A 63 12.53 -3.60 0.27
C SER A 63 13.80 -3.22 1.03
N ILE A 64 13.81 -3.48 2.34
CA ILE A 64 14.91 -3.16 3.24
C ILE A 64 15.43 -4.43 3.89
N GLU A 65 16.71 -4.71 3.72
CA GLU A 65 17.37 -5.79 4.45
C GLU A 65 17.64 -5.36 5.90
N ILE A 66 17.32 -6.26 6.83
CA ILE A 66 17.64 -6.12 8.26
C ILE A 66 18.44 -7.33 8.74
N ASP A 67 19.23 -7.11 9.79
CA ASP A 67 19.97 -8.17 10.47
C ASP A 67 19.48 -8.21 11.92
N VAL A 68 18.96 -9.37 12.31
CA VAL A 68 18.47 -9.66 13.65
C VAL A 68 19.30 -10.80 14.21
N GLU A 69 20.23 -10.45 15.10
CA GLU A 69 21.13 -11.42 15.75
C GLU A 69 21.90 -12.31 14.76
N GLY A 70 22.34 -11.75 13.62
CA GLY A 70 23.05 -12.47 12.56
C GLY A 70 22.14 -13.21 11.58
N ASN A 71 20.82 -13.13 11.75
CA ASN A 71 19.84 -13.65 10.80
C ASN A 71 19.33 -12.53 9.90
N LYS A 72 19.36 -12.76 8.59
CA LYS A 72 18.90 -11.80 7.60
C LYS A 72 17.38 -11.85 7.44
N GLY A 73 16.73 -10.71 7.60
CA GLY A 73 15.32 -10.50 7.24
C GLY A 73 15.21 -9.47 6.12
N VAL A 74 14.05 -9.48 5.46
CA VAL A 74 13.68 -8.44 4.48
C VAL A 74 12.33 -7.89 4.90
N ILE A 75 12.22 -6.56 4.93
CA ILE A 75 10.96 -5.86 5.17
C ILE A 75 10.59 -5.10 3.91
N ASP A 76 9.38 -5.32 3.43
CA ASP A 76 8.77 -4.52 2.38
C ASP A 76 7.91 -3.41 2.96
N VAL A 77 8.25 -2.17 2.64
CA VAL A 77 7.39 -1.01 2.85
C VAL A 77 6.55 -0.82 1.60
N SER A 78 5.23 -0.87 1.72
CA SER A 78 4.31 -0.71 0.57
C SER A 78 3.28 0.36 0.85
N THR A 79 3.20 1.36 -0.02
CA THR A 79 2.17 2.40 0.01
C THR A 79 1.31 2.30 -1.22
N VAL A 80 0.00 2.17 -1.04
CA VAL A 80 -0.97 1.93 -2.13
C VAL A 80 -2.13 2.93 -2.08
N PHE A 81 -2.74 3.17 -3.23
CA PHE A 81 -4.04 3.84 -3.32
C PHE A 81 -5.17 2.81 -3.18
N LEU A 82 -6.08 3.06 -2.25
CA LEU A 82 -7.27 2.27 -1.97
C LEU A 82 -8.42 2.75 -2.88
N GLU A 83 -8.62 2.08 -4.01
CA GLU A 83 -9.71 2.42 -4.94
C GLU A 83 -11.12 2.15 -4.36
N LEU A 84 -11.19 1.24 -3.38
CA LEU A 84 -12.37 0.84 -2.62
C LEU A 84 -12.00 0.70 -1.14
N ASN A 85 -13.00 0.64 -0.25
CA ASN A 85 -12.84 0.42 1.20
C ASN A 85 -11.92 1.44 1.89
N HIS A 86 -12.02 2.70 1.47
CA HIS A 86 -11.15 3.78 1.93
C HIS A 86 -11.59 4.34 3.30
N ASP A 87 -12.88 4.28 3.65
CA ASP A 87 -13.46 4.88 4.88
C ASP A 87 -13.02 6.35 5.09
N GLY A 88 -12.91 7.08 3.98
CA GLY A 88 -12.37 8.46 3.92
C GLY A 88 -10.86 8.58 3.65
N TYR A 89 -10.10 7.50 3.80
CA TYR A 89 -8.65 7.46 3.62
C TYR A 89 -8.25 6.66 2.37
N TRP A 90 -7.85 7.37 1.33
CA TRP A 90 -7.60 6.80 0.01
C TRP A 90 -6.23 6.14 -0.17
N TYR A 91 -5.36 6.20 0.84
CA TYR A 91 -4.02 5.66 0.76
C TYR A 91 -3.69 4.89 2.03
N GLU A 92 -2.87 3.86 1.91
CA GLU A 92 -2.46 3.02 3.03
C GLU A 92 -1.00 2.66 2.87
N THR A 93 -0.24 2.74 3.97
CA THR A 93 1.15 2.27 4.06
C THR A 93 1.20 1.08 5.01
N MET A 94 1.76 -0.02 4.54
CA MET A 94 1.88 -1.29 5.28
C MET A 94 3.32 -1.80 5.25
N LEU A 95 3.66 -2.60 6.26
CA LEU A 95 4.87 -3.39 6.30
C LEU A 95 4.55 -4.86 6.06
N PHE A 96 5.38 -5.52 5.26
CA PHE A 96 5.26 -6.95 4.97
C PHE A 96 6.61 -7.63 5.09
N GLU A 97 6.59 -8.92 5.42
CA GLU A 97 7.78 -9.74 5.26
C GLU A 97 8.13 -9.81 3.77
N GLY A 98 9.36 -9.43 3.46
CA GLY A 98 9.84 -9.40 2.10
C GLY A 98 10.36 -10.76 1.63
N GLU A 99 10.39 -10.93 0.32
CA GLU A 99 10.89 -12.15 -0.30
C GLU A 99 12.36 -12.41 0.07
N GLY A 100 12.67 -13.66 0.44
CA GLY A 100 14.02 -14.06 0.82
C GLY A 100 14.38 -13.81 2.28
N SER A 101 13.44 -13.34 3.11
CA SER A 101 13.60 -13.32 4.56
C SER A 101 13.86 -14.73 5.11
N LYS A 102 14.79 -14.85 6.05
CA LYS A 102 15.13 -16.12 6.73
C LYS A 102 14.57 -16.17 8.15
N ILE A 103 13.81 -15.17 8.54
CA ILE A 103 13.25 -15.00 9.87
C ILE A 103 11.77 -14.66 9.73
N ASP A 104 10.95 -15.25 10.60
CA ASP A 104 9.53 -14.93 10.68
C ASP A 104 9.35 -13.55 11.36
N LEU A 105 8.78 -12.61 10.61
CA LEU A 105 8.58 -11.22 11.04
C LEU A 105 7.09 -10.93 11.24
N ASP A 106 6.69 -10.69 12.49
CA ASP A 106 5.37 -10.18 12.86
C ASP A 106 5.36 -8.65 12.70
N LEU A 107 4.87 -8.18 11.55
CA LEU A 107 4.82 -6.77 11.17
C LEU A 107 3.40 -6.23 11.28
N CYS A 108 3.08 -5.62 12.43
CA CYS A 108 1.74 -5.09 12.71
C CYS A 108 1.55 -3.61 12.30
N TYR A 109 2.31 -3.10 11.32
CA TYR A 109 2.21 -1.70 10.91
C TYR A 109 1.27 -1.51 9.71
N SER A 110 0.19 -0.74 9.92
CA SER A 110 -0.64 -0.18 8.86
C SER A 110 -1.11 1.22 9.27
N GLU A 111 -0.96 2.21 8.38
CA GLU A 111 -1.46 3.57 8.58
C GLU A 111 -2.13 4.07 7.30
N ARG A 112 -3.27 4.75 7.43
CA ARG A 112 -4.08 5.25 6.32
C ARG A 112 -4.05 6.78 6.22
N PHE A 113 -4.15 7.31 5.01
CA PHE A 113 -4.02 8.73 4.70
C PHE A 113 -5.08 9.20 3.71
N GLU A 114 -5.56 10.43 3.86
CA GLU A 114 -6.51 11.04 2.92
C GLU A 114 -5.83 11.42 1.60
N THR A 115 -4.58 11.88 1.68
CA THR A 115 -3.86 12.42 0.51
C THR A 115 -2.62 11.62 0.12
N LYS A 116 -2.34 11.59 -1.18
CA LYS A 116 -1.13 10.98 -1.74
C LYS A 116 0.15 11.55 -1.11
N LYS A 117 0.16 12.86 -0.86
CA LYS A 117 1.33 13.57 -0.34
C LYS A 117 1.68 13.11 1.07
N GLU A 118 0.68 12.94 1.93
CA GLU A 118 0.87 12.42 3.29
C GLU A 118 1.34 10.97 3.27
N ALA A 119 0.72 10.14 2.44
CA ALA A 119 1.09 8.74 2.29
C ALA A 119 2.56 8.57 1.83
N VAL A 120 2.99 9.34 0.82
CA VAL A 120 4.39 9.32 0.36
C VAL A 120 5.35 9.83 1.43
N LYS A 121 5.00 10.91 2.15
CA LYS A 121 5.83 11.42 3.24
C LYS A 121 5.97 10.41 4.38
N ASN A 122 4.90 9.68 4.71
CA ASN A 122 4.95 8.60 5.68
C ASN A 122 5.82 7.44 5.17
N HIS A 123 5.63 7.00 3.92
CA HIS A 123 6.48 5.99 3.28
C HIS A 123 7.98 6.31 3.43
N GLU A 124 8.39 7.51 3.02
CA GLU A 124 9.78 7.97 3.11
C GLU A 124 10.29 7.99 4.56
N LYS A 125 9.44 8.40 5.51
CA LYS A 125 9.76 8.38 6.95
C LYS A 125 10.02 6.94 7.43
N ILE A 126 9.16 6.00 7.09
CA ILE A 126 9.26 4.60 7.53
C ILE A 126 10.49 3.93 6.91
N VAL A 127 10.69 4.08 5.60
CA VAL A 127 11.91 3.62 4.91
C VAL A 127 13.16 4.17 5.59
N LYS A 128 13.17 5.47 5.90
CA LYS A 128 14.29 6.10 6.60
C LYS A 128 14.51 5.51 7.99
N MET A 129 13.45 5.30 8.77
CA MET A 129 13.55 4.69 10.10
C MET A 129 14.14 3.27 10.03
N LEU A 130 13.69 2.45 9.08
CA LEU A 130 14.21 1.10 8.89
C LEU A 130 15.70 1.12 8.46
N LYS A 131 16.06 1.96 7.49
CA LYS A 131 17.47 2.13 7.05
C LYS A 131 18.40 2.63 8.17
N GLU A 132 17.89 3.53 9.02
CA GLU A 132 18.63 4.07 10.17
C GLU A 132 18.56 3.15 11.41
N LYS A 133 17.95 1.97 11.32
CA LYS A 133 17.75 1.01 12.42
C LYS A 133 17.06 1.62 13.65
N LYS A 134 16.06 2.48 13.42
CA LYS A 134 15.25 3.15 14.45
C LYS A 134 13.97 2.39 14.74
N PHE A 135 14.13 1.17 15.21
CA PHE A 135 13.04 0.28 15.58
C PHE A 135 13.53 -0.67 16.66
N ASP A 136 12.60 -1.11 17.50
CA ASP A 136 12.87 -2.15 18.47
C ASP A 136 12.42 -3.49 17.91
N ILE A 137 13.20 -4.52 18.20
CA ILE A 137 12.88 -5.90 17.87
C ILE A 137 12.44 -6.58 19.16
N ILE A 138 11.21 -7.06 19.18
CA ILE A 138 10.64 -7.82 20.30
C ILE A 138 10.73 -9.30 19.93
N ILE A 139 11.58 -10.03 20.66
CA ILE A 139 11.74 -11.47 20.47
C ILE A 139 10.57 -12.18 21.16
N LYS A 140 9.73 -12.85 20.37
CA LYS A 140 8.69 -13.77 20.88
C LYS A 140 9.14 -15.22 20.64
N PRO A 141 8.58 -16.21 21.37
CA PRO A 141 8.80 -17.60 21.01
C PRO A 141 8.37 -17.83 19.55
N LEU A 142 9.34 -18.24 18.71
CA LEU A 142 9.18 -18.57 17.28
C LEU A 142 9.06 -17.41 16.28
N GLN A 143 9.03 -16.15 16.70
CA GLN A 143 8.86 -15.00 15.78
C GLN A 143 9.51 -13.72 16.33
N TYR A 144 9.80 -12.76 15.44
CA TYR A 144 10.28 -11.43 15.80
C TYR A 144 9.21 -10.38 15.46
N GLU A 145 8.82 -9.55 16.43
CA GLU A 145 7.96 -8.40 16.20
C GLU A 145 8.80 -7.13 16.06
N ILE A 146 8.41 -6.25 15.13
CA ILE A 146 9.10 -4.96 14.91
C ILE A 146 8.20 -3.81 15.33
N GLU A 147 8.67 -3.03 16.30
CA GLU A 147 8.02 -1.80 16.77
C GLU A 147 8.83 -0.58 16.32
N LEU A 148 8.24 0.28 15.48
CA LEU A 148 8.90 1.49 15.01
C LEU A 148 8.99 2.54 16.12
N LYS A 149 10.20 3.07 16.40
CA LYS A 149 10.41 4.09 17.45
C LYS A 149 10.99 5.38 16.91
N GLU A 150 10.29 6.48 17.18
CA GLU A 150 10.88 7.82 17.02
C GLU A 150 11.88 8.08 18.15
N HIS A 151 13.14 7.67 17.99
CA HIS A 151 14.19 8.13 18.88
C HIS A 151 14.34 9.65 18.73
N LYS A 152 13.84 10.41 19.72
CA LYS A 152 14.15 11.83 19.85
C LYS A 152 15.67 11.96 19.91
N LYS A 153 16.28 12.63 18.93
CA LYS A 153 17.72 12.87 18.92
C LYS A 153 18.10 13.46 20.28
N GLU A 154 18.96 12.77 21.02
CA GLU A 154 19.62 13.37 22.18
C GLU A 154 20.42 14.57 21.65
N VAL A 155 19.96 15.77 22.00
CA VAL A 155 20.71 16.99 21.76
C VAL A 155 21.90 16.93 22.70
N LYS A 156 23.05 16.46 22.18
CA LYS A 156 24.33 16.62 22.87
C LYS A 156 24.55 18.13 23.07
N LYS A 157 24.40 18.57 24.32
CA LYS A 157 24.80 19.92 24.76
C LYS A 157 26.31 20.03 24.81
#